data_AF-A0A068MTV1-F1
#
_entry.id   AF-A0A068MTV1-F1
#
_cell.length_a   1.000
_cell.length_b   1.000
_cell.length_c   1.000
_cell.angle_alpha   90.00
_cell.angle_beta   90.00
_cell.angle_gamma   90.00
#
_symmetry.space_group_name_H-M   'P 1'
#
loop_
_entity.id
_entity.type
_entity.pdbx_description
1 polymer ?
#
loop_
_entity_poly.entity_id
_entity_poly.type
_entity_poly.pdbx_seq_one_letter_code
_entity_poly.pdbx_strand_id
1 'polypeptide(L)' 'MRTELVLTALNAALGQRKPAESGLLFHSDRGSQYASHDYQNALSQVNINRSMSRWGNC' A
#
# COMPACT_ATOMS: atom_id res chain seq x y z
N MET A 1 -11.89 -9.67 0.83
CA MET A 1 -10.69 -9.48 1.68
C MET A 1 -10.85 -8.21 2.50
N ARG A 2 -10.16 -8.10 3.65
CA ARG A 2 -10.30 -7.00 4.61
C ARG A 2 -9.16 -5.98 4.48
N THR A 3 -9.49 -4.72 4.25
CA THR A 3 -8.53 -3.61 4.16
C THR A 3 -7.79 -3.39 5.49
N GLU A 4 -8.44 -3.68 6.62
CA GLU A 4 -7.86 -3.46 7.94
C GLU A 4 -6.57 -4.27 8.14
N LEU A 5 -6.52 -5.50 7.61
CA LEU A 5 -5.34 -6.37 7.74
C LEU A 5 -4.12 -5.81 7.01
N VAL A 6 -4.31 -5.29 5.79
CA VAL A 6 -3.20 -4.72 5.01
C VAL A 6 -2.75 -3.37 5.58
N LEU A 7 -3.66 -2.60 6.17
CA LEU A 7 -3.31 -1.39 6.93
C LEU A 7 -2.48 -1.72 8.18
N THR A 8 -2.85 -2.75 8.94
CA THR A 8 -2.06 -3.20 10.08
C THR A 8 -0.66 -3.63 9.65
N ALA A 9 -0.55 -4.38 8.55
CA ALA A 9 0.75 -4.80 8.02
C ALA A 9 1.61 -3.61 7.57
N LEU A 10 1.03 -2.62 6.88
CA LEU A 10 1.72 -1.40 6.47
C LEU A 10 2.27 -0.64 7.70
N ASN A 11 1.44 -0.45 8.73
CA ASN A 11 1.85 0.23 9.95
C ASN A 11 2.98 -0.51 10.68
N ALA A 12 2.89 -1.84 10.76
CA ALA A 12 3.97 -2.64 11.36
C ALA A 12 5.28 -2.50 10.57
N ALA A 13 5.23 -2.52 9.25
CA ALA A 13 6.41 -2.38 8.39
C ALA A 13 7.08 -1.00 8.56
N LEU A 14 6.29 0.07 8.63
CA LEU A 14 6.78 1.44 8.85
C LEU A 14 7.30 1.66 10.28
N GLY A 15 6.77 0.93 11.27
CA GLY A 15 7.29 0.95 12.64
C GLY A 15 8.63 0.23 12.79
N GLN A 16 8.89 -0.79 11.96
CA GLN A 16 10.11 -1.59 12.00
C GLN A 16 11.23 -1.05 11.10
N ARG A 17 10.87 -0.33 10.03
CA ARG A 17 11.82 0.14 9.02
C ARG A 17 11.68 1.65 8.85
N LYS A 18 12.80 2.33 8.64
CA LYS A 18 12.82 3.73 8.19
C LYS A 18 13.10 3.77 6.69
N PRO A 19 12.07 3.70 5.83
CA PRO A 19 12.26 3.82 4.39
C PRO A 19 12.82 5.19 4.03
N ALA A 20 13.43 5.30 2.85
CA ALA A 20 13.87 6.58 2.30
C ALA A 20 12.68 7.56 2.24
N GLU A 21 12.96 8.84 2.52
CA GLU A 21 11.93 9.90 2.59
C GLU A 21 11.19 10.12 1.26
N SER A 22 11.77 9.68 0.14
CA SER A 22 11.18 9.78 -1.18
C SER A 22 11.56 8.60 -2.07
N GLY A 23 10.80 8.42 -3.15
CA GLY A 23 11.08 7.40 -4.18
C GLY A 23 10.61 5.99 -3.82
N LEU A 24 9.94 5.78 -2.69
CA LEU A 24 9.41 4.47 -2.34
C LEU A 24 8.20 4.14 -3.23
N LEU A 25 8.19 2.91 -3.76
CA LEU A 25 7.13 2.38 -4.61
C LEU A 25 6.51 1.14 -3.95
N PHE A 26 5.21 1.19 -3.70
CA PHE A 26 4.41 0.03 -3.35
C PHE A 26 3.72 -0.50 -4.61
N HIS A 27 4.16 -1.64 -5.11
CA HIS A 27 3.52 -2.33 -6.23
C HIS A 27 2.65 -3.49 -5.72
N SER A 28 1.41 -3.57 -6.21
CA SER A 28 0.46 -4.63 -5.84
C SER A 28 -0.38 -5.06 -7.03
N ASP A 29 -1.13 -6.16 -6.87
CA ASP A 29 -2.27 -6.45 -7.74
C ASP A 29 -3.40 -5.43 -7.54
N ARG A 30 -4.47 -5.53 -8.34
CA ARG A 30 -5.67 -4.68 -8.20
C ARG A 30 -6.73 -5.30 -7.29
N GLY A 31 -6.32 -6.04 -6.27
CA GLY A 31 -7.21 -6.63 -5.27
C GLY A 31 -7.95 -5.56 -4.44
N SER A 32 -9.15 -5.89 -3.96
CA SER A 32 -10.03 -4.94 -3.28
C SER A 32 -9.40 -4.29 -2.06
N GLN A 33 -8.53 -5.00 -1.34
CA GLN A 33 -7.82 -4.48 -0.16
C GLN A 33 -6.84 -3.35 -0.52
N TYR A 34 -6.09 -3.50 -1.62
CA TYR A 34 -5.10 -2.51 -2.07
C TYR A 34 -5.72 -1.38 -2.89
N ALA A 35 -6.80 -1.69 -3.61
CA ALA A 35 -7.59 -0.71 -4.35
C ALA A 35 -8.54 0.11 -3.45
N SER A 36 -8.67 -0.22 -2.16
CA SER A 36 -9.50 0.55 -1.23
C SER A 36 -8.99 1.97 -1.02
N HIS A 37 -9.90 2.94 -0.83
CA HIS A 37 -9.53 4.33 -0.58
C HIS A 37 -8.69 4.48 0.70
N ASP A 38 -9.03 3.76 1.76
CA ASP A 38 -8.31 3.84 3.03
C ASP A 38 -6.85 3.43 2.87
N TYR A 39 -6.58 2.34 2.15
CA TYR A 39 -5.21 1.89 1.89
C TYR A 39 -4.43 2.85 0.98
N GLN A 40 -5.10 3.37 -0.07
CA GLN A 40 -4.51 4.35 -0.96
C GLN A 40 -4.16 5.67 -0.25
N ASN A 41 -4.97 6.07 0.72
CA ASN A 41 -4.74 7.25 1.56
C ASN A 41 -3.58 7.02 2.53
N ALA A 42 -3.53 5.85 3.17
CA ALA A 42 -2.44 5.49 4.09
C ALA A 42 -1.07 5.55 3.40
N LEU A 43 -0.94 5.02 2.17
CA LEU A 43 0.30 5.12 1.39
C LEU A 43 0.66 6.58 1.06
N SER A 44 -0.34 7.40 0.71
CA SER A 44 -0.13 8.82 0.39
C SER A 44 0.37 9.62 1.60
N GLN A 45 -0.12 9.33 2.80
CA GLN A 45 0.27 10.03 4.03
C GLN A 45 1.74 9.84 4.38
N VAL A 46 2.34 8.75 3.92
CA VAL A 46 3.75 8.42 4.16
C VAL A 46 4.61 8.55 2.89
N ASN A 47 4.13 9.30 1.90
CA ASN A 47 4.82 9.59 0.64
C ASN A 47 5.26 8.35 -0.17
N ILE A 48 4.49 7.26 -0.09
CA ILE A 48 4.73 6.05 -0.88
C ILE A 48 3.92 6.11 -2.17
N ASN A 49 4.62 6.04 -3.31
CA ASN A 49 3.98 5.93 -4.61
C ASN A 49 3.34 4.55 -4.75
N ARG A 50 2.10 4.51 -5.23
CA ARG A 50 1.39 3.25 -5.47
C ARG A 50 1.42 2.89 -6.95
N SER A 51 1.62 1.61 -7.24
CA SER A 51 1.50 1.03 -8.58
C SER A 51 0.67 -0.25 -8.47
N MET A 52 -0.26 -0.43 -9.39
CA MET A 52 -1.13 -1.61 -9.42
C MET A 52 -1.08 -2.28 -10.78
N SER A 53 -1.08 -3.61 -10.80
CA SER A 53 -1.24 -4.38 -12.03
C SER A 53 -2.58 -4.08 -12.73
N ARG A 54 -2.63 -4.29 -14.05
CA ARG A 54 -3.88 -4.11 -14.82
C ARG A 54 -4.95 -5.09 -14.32
N TRP A 55 -6.20 -4.71 -14.49
CA TRP A 55 -7.32 -5.63 -14.27
C TRP A 55 -7.20 -6.85 -15.20
N GLY A 56 -7.36 -8.05 -14.66
CA GLY A 56 -7.26 -9.31 -15.39
C GLY A 56 -5.84 -9.90 -15.55
N ASN A 57 -4.81 -9.28 -14.97
CA ASN A 57 -3.54 -9.97 -14.70
C ASN A 57 -3.57 -10.43 -13.23
N CYS A 58 -4.00 -11.68 -13.02
CA CYS A 58 -3.81 -12.41 -11.77
C CYS A 58 -2.65 -13.37 -11.93
#